data_AF-A0A5Q0H1J8-F1
#
_entry.id   AF-A0A5Q0H1J8-F1
#
_cell.length_a   1.000
_cell.length_b   1.000
_cell.length_c   1.000
_cell.angle_alpha   90.00
_cell.angle_beta   90.00
_cell.angle_gamma   90.00
#
_symmetry.space_group_name_H-M   'P 1'
#
loop_
_entity.id
_entity.type
_entity.pdbx_description
1 polymer ?
#
loop_
_entity_poly.entity_id
_entity_poly.type
_entity_poly.pdbx_seq_one_letter_code
_entity_poly.pdbx_strand_id
1 'polypeptide(L)'
;MSAEARLHVRTAVWGRGDNRIAVLLLDGRTPLPVPLPTALAAKGLTLVSDLDRIALPTTRGWAVEESADGALTLRWPHRTPLLDRAAVARPGVWSWAAGRRRAVLLLVGADLELGAPDHHALLARAAAGGTLAGGAVPYSRITPQRESAGRTLVTHSPSR
;
A
#
# COMPACT_ATOMS: atom_id res chain seq x y z
N MET A 1 -8.50 18.08 -23.62
CA MET A 1 -8.52 16.60 -23.47
C MET A 1 -7.78 16.26 -22.18
N SER A 2 -8.50 15.85 -21.13
CA SER A 2 -7.87 15.47 -19.86
C SER A 2 -7.28 14.08 -20.02
N ALA A 3 -5.95 13.94 -19.93
CA ALA A 3 -5.31 12.63 -19.86
C ALA A 3 -5.78 11.95 -18.57
N GLU A 4 -6.61 10.93 -18.70
CA GLU A 4 -7.05 10.11 -17.57
C GLU A 4 -5.83 9.40 -17.00
N ALA A 5 -5.36 9.84 -15.83
CA ALA A 5 -4.21 9.25 -15.18
C ALA A 5 -4.56 7.84 -14.68
N ARG A 6 -3.99 6.81 -15.30
CA ARG A 6 -4.21 5.42 -14.91
C ARG A 6 -3.10 4.95 -13.99
N LEU A 7 -3.43 4.86 -12.70
CA LEU A 7 -2.58 4.27 -11.69
C LEU A 7 -2.78 2.75 -11.70
N HIS A 8 -1.76 2.00 -12.07
CA HIS A 8 -1.77 0.54 -11.98
C HIS A 8 -1.23 0.12 -10.61
N VAL A 9 -1.88 -0.86 -9.99
CA VAL A 9 -1.54 -1.33 -8.66
C VAL A 9 -1.29 -2.83 -8.69
N ARG A 10 -0.18 -3.28 -8.10
CA ARG A 10 0.09 -4.70 -7.85
C ARG A 10 0.59 -4.91 -6.43
N THR A 11 0.39 -6.13 -5.95
CA THR A 11 0.99 -6.57 -4.70
C THR A 11 2.01 -7.66 -4.96
N ALA A 12 3.07 -7.65 -4.16
CA ALA A 12 4.11 -8.67 -4.18
C ALA A 12 4.55 -8.99 -2.75
N VAL A 13 5.22 -10.12 -2.57
CA VAL A 13 5.86 -10.46 -1.30
C VAL A 13 7.32 -10.74 -1.58
N TRP A 14 8.20 -10.02 -0.89
CA TRP A 14 9.65 -10.18 -1.00
C TRP A 14 10.20 -10.89 0.24
N GLY A 15 11.34 -11.54 0.09
CA GLY A 15 11.96 -12.34 1.14
C GLY A 15 11.36 -13.75 1.28
N ARG A 16 11.85 -14.49 2.29
CA ARG A 16 11.47 -15.88 2.56
C ARG A 16 11.26 -16.09 4.07
N GLY A 17 10.52 -17.15 4.43
CA GLY A 17 10.25 -17.51 5.84
C GLY A 17 9.58 -16.38 6.61
N ASP A 18 10.15 -16.02 7.77
CA ASP A 18 9.64 -14.98 8.66
C ASP A 18 10.11 -13.55 8.29
N ASN A 19 11.01 -13.45 7.31
CA ASN A 19 11.50 -12.18 6.76
C ASN A 19 10.73 -11.74 5.52
N ARG A 20 9.51 -12.25 5.34
CA ARG A 20 8.62 -11.79 4.26
C ARG A 20 8.17 -10.35 4.50
N ILE A 21 8.21 -9.56 3.43
CA ILE A 21 7.79 -8.16 3.40
C ILE A 21 6.67 -8.04 2.38
N ALA A 22 5.54 -7.45 2.80
CA ALA A 22 4.46 -7.09 1.90
C ALA A 22 4.85 -5.85 1.10
N VAL A 23 4.72 -5.94 -0.23
CA VAL A 23 5.06 -4.86 -1.15
C VAL A 23 3.82 -4.43 -1.92
N LEU A 24 3.64 -3.12 -2.06
CA LEU A 24 2.62 -2.49 -2.89
C LEU A 24 3.33 -1.67 -3.98
N LEU A 25 3.12 -2.07 -5.24
CA LEU A 25 3.73 -1.46 -6.42
C LEU A 25 2.69 -0.58 -7.13
N LEU A 26 3.05 0.68 -7.36
CA LEU A 26 2.24 1.64 -8.11
C LEU A 26 2.99 2.07 -9.38
N ASP A 27 2.33 1.91 -10.52
CA ASP A 27 2.84 2.35 -11.83
C ASP A 27 1.91 3.42 -12.39
N GLY A 28 2.40 4.67 -12.39
CA GLY A 28 1.69 5.80 -12.97
C GLY A 28 2.09 5.97 -14.43
N ARG A 29 1.23 5.49 -15.35
CA ARG A 29 1.42 5.73 -16.78
C ARG A 29 0.84 7.08 -17.16
N THR A 30 1.58 8.15 -16.94
CA THR A 30 1.14 9.50 -17.35
C THR A 30 2.29 10.42 -17.72
N PRO A 31 2.13 11.27 -18.75
CA PRO A 31 2.91 12.48 -18.90
C PRO A 31 2.41 13.51 -17.88
N LEU A 32 2.88 13.42 -16.64
CA LEU A 32 2.72 14.50 -15.67
C LEU A 32 3.80 15.57 -15.97
N PRO A 33 3.51 16.87 -15.79
CA PRO A 33 4.51 17.93 -15.95
C PRO A 33 5.68 17.80 -14.97
N VAL A 34 5.51 17.02 -13.90
CA VAL A 34 6.56 16.60 -12.96
C VAL A 34 6.54 15.08 -12.90
N PRO A 35 7.69 14.39 -13.03
CA PRO A 35 7.76 12.94 -12.86
C PRO A 35 7.10 12.52 -11.54
N LEU A 36 6.18 11.55 -11.60
CA LEU A 36 5.44 11.04 -10.44
C LEU A 36 6.36 10.73 -9.23
N PRO A 37 7.55 10.12 -9.40
CA PRO A 37 8.47 9.89 -8.29
C PRO A 37 8.90 11.17 -7.58
N THR A 38 9.18 12.24 -8.30
CA THR A 38 9.57 13.55 -7.75
C THR A 38 8.42 14.19 -6.97
N ALA A 39 7.20 14.14 -7.52
CA ALA A 39 6.01 14.66 -6.85
C ALA A 39 5.72 13.92 -5.53
N LEU A 40 5.93 12.60 -5.50
CA LEU A 40 5.72 11.79 -4.31
C LEU A 40 6.88 11.86 -3.31
N ALA A 41 8.11 12.10 -3.79
CA ALA A 41 9.24 12.40 -2.92
C ALA A 41 9.00 13.69 -2.12
N ALA A 42 8.43 14.72 -2.77
CA ALA A 42 7.97 15.93 -2.08
C ALA A 42 6.85 15.67 -1.04
N LYS A 43 6.24 14.48 -1.05
CA LYS A 43 5.26 14.02 -0.05
C LYS A 43 5.85 13.01 0.95
N GLY A 44 7.17 12.92 1.03
CA GLY A 44 7.89 12.17 2.05
C GLY A 44 8.39 10.79 1.62
N LEU A 45 8.09 10.33 0.40
CA LEU A 45 8.76 9.14 -0.13
C LEU A 45 10.25 9.44 -0.39
N THR A 46 11.08 8.39 -0.35
CA THR A 46 12.51 8.49 -0.64
C THR A 46 12.76 7.99 -2.05
N LEU A 47 13.61 8.68 -2.81
CA LEU A 47 14.09 8.14 -4.08
C LEU A 47 14.94 6.90 -3.80
N VAL A 48 14.57 5.78 -4.41
CA VAL A 48 15.25 4.50 -4.23
C VAL A 48 16.33 4.42 -5.31
N SER A 49 17.59 4.38 -4.89
CA SER A 49 18.74 4.24 -5.79
C SER A 49 19.24 2.80 -5.91
N ASP A 50 18.94 1.96 -4.91
CA ASP A 50 19.34 0.55 -4.84
C ASP A 50 18.21 -0.27 -4.18
N LEU A 51 17.70 -1.27 -4.90
CA LEU A 51 16.63 -2.15 -4.43
C LEU A 51 17.11 -3.19 -3.40
N ASP A 52 18.38 -3.57 -3.45
CA ASP A 52 18.91 -4.60 -2.57
C ASP A 52 19.25 -4.03 -1.18
N ARG A 53 19.34 -2.70 -1.07
CA ARG A 53 19.70 -1.97 0.16
C ARG A 53 18.61 -1.00 0.64
N ILE A 54 17.36 -1.41 0.47
CA ILE A 54 16.21 -0.59 0.88
C ILE A 54 16.14 -0.48 2.41
N ALA A 55 16.68 0.61 2.95
CA ALA A 55 16.43 1.07 4.30
C ALA A 55 15.48 2.27 4.24
N LEU A 56 14.17 2.02 4.25
CA LEU A 56 13.18 3.09 4.10
C LEU A 56 12.61 3.52 5.45
N PRO A 57 12.59 4.82 5.74
CA PRO A 57 11.94 5.33 6.95
C PRO A 57 10.43 5.10 6.86
N THR A 58 9.78 5.03 8.02
CA THR A 58 8.33 5.09 8.08
C THR A 58 7.85 6.44 7.57
N THR A 59 7.02 6.43 6.53
CA THR A 59 6.60 7.67 5.86
C THR A 59 5.40 8.30 6.54
N ARG A 60 5.60 9.48 7.16
CA ARG A 60 4.53 10.19 7.87
C ARG A 60 3.42 10.63 6.91
N GLY A 61 2.17 10.46 7.35
CA GLY A 61 0.97 10.86 6.60
C GLY A 61 0.61 9.89 5.46
N TRP A 62 1.35 8.79 5.32
CA TRP A 62 0.97 7.66 4.49
C TRP A 62 0.37 6.55 5.36
N ALA A 63 -0.59 5.82 4.82
CA ALA A 63 -1.13 4.62 5.46
C ALA A 63 -1.76 3.68 4.42
N VAL A 64 -1.64 2.38 4.66
CA VAL A 64 -2.41 1.36 3.96
C VAL A 64 -3.43 0.78 4.93
N GLU A 65 -4.70 0.90 4.57
CA GLU A 65 -5.82 0.34 5.32
C GLU A 65 -6.40 -0.84 4.52
N GLU A 66 -6.51 -2.00 5.14
CA GLU A 66 -7.28 -3.13 4.61
C GLU A 66 -8.66 -3.16 5.28
N SER A 67 -9.71 -3.09 4.47
CA SER A 67 -11.09 -3.23 4.93
C SER A 67 -11.44 -4.70 5.24
N ALA A 68 -12.58 -4.93 5.89
CA ALA A 68 -13.05 -6.27 6.24
C ALA A 68 -13.25 -7.19 5.02
N ASP A 69 -13.68 -6.63 3.89
CA ASP A 69 -13.82 -7.27 2.58
C ASP A 69 -12.49 -7.41 1.82
N GLY A 70 -11.37 -6.98 2.42
CA GLY A 70 -10.03 -7.14 1.86
C GLY A 70 -9.65 -6.09 0.80
N ALA A 71 -10.46 -5.04 0.62
CA ALA A 71 -10.11 -3.93 -0.24
C ALA A 71 -9.01 -3.07 0.41
N LEU A 72 -8.15 -2.47 -0.42
CA LEU A 72 -7.04 -1.64 0.05
C LEU A 72 -7.34 -0.16 -0.20
N THR A 73 -7.15 0.65 0.84
CA THR A 73 -7.12 2.11 0.73
C THR A 73 -5.69 2.58 1.03
N LEU A 74 -5.11 3.33 0.09
CA LEU A 74 -3.80 3.98 0.28
C LEU A 74 -4.02 5.46 0.55
N ARG A 75 -3.78 5.86 1.78
CA ARG A 75 -3.78 7.26 2.21
C ARG A 75 -2.38 7.85 2.03
N TRP A 76 -2.37 9.14 1.74
CA TRP A 76 -1.19 9.96 1.57
C TRP A 76 -1.47 11.33 2.20
N PRO A 77 -0.48 12.25 2.33
CA PRO A 77 -0.64 13.57 2.94
C PRO A 77 -1.55 14.54 2.13
N HIS A 78 -2.77 14.11 1.83
CA HIS A 78 -3.80 14.81 1.11
C HIS A 78 -5.19 14.41 1.65
N ARG A 79 -6.23 15.19 1.33
CA ARG A 79 -7.61 14.91 1.81
C ARG A 79 -8.21 13.66 1.17
N THR A 80 -7.93 13.47 -0.11
CA THR A 80 -8.41 12.32 -0.89
C THR A 80 -7.38 11.20 -0.85
N PRO A 81 -7.79 9.93 -0.69
CA PRO A 81 -6.86 8.81 -0.79
C PRO A 81 -6.26 8.70 -2.19
N LEU A 82 -5.07 8.12 -2.29
CA LEU A 82 -4.42 7.83 -3.59
C LEU A 82 -5.05 6.60 -4.24
N LEU A 83 -5.46 5.63 -3.41
CA LEU A 83 -6.28 4.48 -3.81
C LEU A 83 -7.43 4.36 -2.83
N ASP A 84 -8.66 4.26 -3.32
CA ASP A 84 -9.85 4.11 -2.47
C ASP A 84 -10.50 2.75 -2.70
N ARG A 85 -10.58 1.93 -1.65
CA ARG A 85 -11.22 0.60 -1.65
C ARG A 85 -10.88 -0.24 -2.90
N ALA A 86 -9.61 -0.26 -3.28
CA ALA A 86 -9.16 -0.99 -4.46
C ALA A 86 -9.17 -2.50 -4.21
N ALA A 87 -9.88 -3.24 -5.07
CA ALA A 87 -9.82 -4.70 -5.11
C ALA A 87 -8.55 -5.15 -5.85
N VAL A 88 -7.46 -5.34 -5.10
CA VAL A 88 -6.16 -5.74 -5.65
C VAL A 88 -5.94 -7.24 -5.41
N ALA A 89 -5.60 -7.98 -6.48
CA ALA A 89 -5.20 -9.38 -6.37
C ALA A 89 -3.92 -9.49 -5.50
N ARG A 90 -3.90 -10.47 -4.59
CA ARG A 90 -2.85 -10.62 -3.59
C ARG A 90 -2.31 -12.04 -3.48
N PRO A 91 -0.99 -12.24 -3.34
CA PRO A 91 -0.44 -13.49 -2.85
C PRO A 91 -1.05 -13.83 -1.49
N GLY A 92 -1.38 -15.11 -1.23
CA GLY A 92 -2.10 -15.51 -0.01
C GLY A 92 -1.39 -15.12 1.31
N VAL A 93 -0.07 -14.96 1.28
CA VAL A 93 0.75 -14.57 2.46
C VAL A 93 0.93 -13.05 2.60
N TRP A 94 0.39 -12.24 1.69
CA TRP A 94 0.61 -10.79 1.66
C TRP A 94 0.07 -10.09 2.91
N SER A 95 -1.22 -10.28 3.22
CA SER A 95 -1.83 -9.59 4.37
C SER A 95 -1.23 -10.06 5.71
N TRP A 96 -0.79 -11.33 5.79
CA TRP A 96 -0.04 -11.83 6.94
C TRP A 96 1.29 -11.09 7.10
N ALA A 97 2.07 -10.93 6.03
CA ALA A 97 3.35 -10.22 6.07
C ALA A 97 3.17 -8.74 6.45
N ALA A 98 2.15 -8.07 5.88
CA ALA A 98 1.80 -6.69 6.19
C ALA A 98 1.42 -6.53 7.68
N GLY A 99 0.54 -7.40 8.18
CA GLY A 99 0.09 -7.39 9.58
C GLY A 99 1.22 -7.70 10.56
N ARG A 100 2.08 -8.66 10.24
CA ARG A 100 3.20 -9.08 11.10
C ARG A 100 4.20 -7.95 11.33
N ARG A 101 4.47 -7.14 10.31
CA ARG A 101 5.39 -6.00 10.35
C ARG A 101 4.69 -4.67 10.67
N ARG A 102 3.35 -4.65 10.65
CA ARG A 102 2.52 -3.43 10.73
C ARG A 102 2.91 -2.37 9.68
N ALA A 103 3.45 -2.83 8.55
CA ALA A 103 3.94 -1.97 7.50
C ALA A 103 3.90 -2.68 6.14
N VAL A 104 3.77 -1.89 5.09
CA VAL A 104 3.89 -2.30 3.69
C VAL A 104 5.00 -1.48 3.05
N LEU A 105 5.87 -2.13 2.29
CA LEU A 105 6.82 -1.43 1.43
C LEU A 105 6.06 -0.88 0.22
N LEU A 106 5.90 0.43 0.14
CA LEU A 106 5.35 1.11 -1.03
C LEU A 106 6.48 1.43 -1.98
N LEU A 107 6.33 1.06 -3.25
CA LEU A 107 7.20 1.51 -4.34
C LEU A 107 6.34 2.12 -5.44
N VAL A 108 6.76 3.27 -5.94
CA VAL A 108 6.07 4.02 -6.98
C VAL A 108 7.05 4.43 -8.05
N GLY A 109 6.68 4.15 -9.30
CA GLY A 109 7.46 4.51 -10.47
C GLY A 109 6.59 4.77 -11.68
N ALA A 110 7.25 5.02 -12.80
CA ALA A 110 6.62 5.08 -14.11
C ALA A 110 7.19 3.97 -14.99
N ASP A 111 6.34 3.38 -15.83
CA ASP A 111 6.70 2.36 -16.80
C ASP A 111 7.37 1.14 -16.15
N LEU A 112 6.86 0.76 -14.97
CA LEU A 112 7.35 -0.41 -14.24
C LEU A 112 6.92 -1.73 -14.87
N GLU A 113 6.05 -1.67 -15.89
CA GLU A 113 5.46 -2.80 -16.61
C GLU A 113 5.07 -3.93 -15.66
N LEU A 114 4.24 -3.61 -14.67
CA LEU A 114 4.02 -4.47 -13.51
C LEU A 114 3.56 -5.90 -13.87
N GLY A 115 3.10 -6.19 -15.09
CA GLY A 115 2.75 -7.54 -15.58
C GLY A 115 3.90 -8.37 -16.16
N ALA A 116 5.10 -7.81 -16.34
CA ALA A 116 6.23 -8.49 -16.95
C ALA A 116 6.83 -9.58 -16.04
N PRO A 117 7.39 -10.66 -16.63
CA PRO A 117 8.03 -11.74 -15.87
C PRO A 117 9.24 -11.26 -15.05
N ASP A 118 10.04 -10.34 -15.59
CA ASP A 118 11.27 -9.82 -14.96
C ASP A 118 11.07 -8.48 -14.22
N HIS A 119 10.01 -8.38 -13.43
CA HIS A 119 9.69 -7.15 -12.70
C HIS A 119 10.84 -6.64 -11.81
N HIS A 120 11.70 -7.53 -11.30
CA HIS A 120 12.83 -7.14 -10.46
C HIS A 120 13.86 -6.33 -11.25
N ALA A 121 14.20 -6.76 -12.46
CA ALA A 121 15.13 -6.05 -13.33
C ALA A 121 14.60 -4.67 -13.75
N LEU A 122 13.28 -4.58 -13.99
CA LEU A 122 12.62 -3.31 -14.31
C LEU A 122 12.62 -2.33 -13.14
N LEU A 123 12.31 -2.81 -11.93
CA LEU A 123 12.39 -1.99 -10.72
C LEU A 123 13.85 -1.56 -10.47
N ALA A 124 14.83 -2.44 -10.69
CA ALA A 124 16.24 -2.11 -10.49
C ALA A 124 16.71 -1.04 -11.48
N ARG A 125 16.27 -1.14 -12.74
CA ARG A 125 16.51 -0.10 -13.75
C ARG A 125 15.85 1.22 -13.37
N ALA A 126 14.62 1.19 -12.86
CA ALA A 126 13.93 2.40 -12.40
C ALA A 126 14.64 3.04 -11.20
N ALA A 127 15.12 2.24 -10.25
CA ALA A 127 15.91 2.71 -9.12
C ALA A 127 17.23 3.38 -9.57
N ALA A 128 17.99 2.71 -10.44
CA ALA A 128 19.23 3.24 -11.01
C ALA A 128 19.01 4.52 -11.82
N GLY A 129 17.85 4.65 -12.48
CA GLY A 129 17.46 5.85 -13.23
C GLY A 129 16.87 6.97 -12.36
N GLY A 130 16.75 6.80 -11.05
CA GLY A 130 16.12 7.78 -10.16
C GLY A 130 14.61 7.96 -10.40
N THR A 131 13.97 7.01 -11.07
CA THR A 131 12.54 7.03 -11.41
C THR A 131 11.71 6.11 -10.51
N LEU A 132 12.28 5.68 -9.39
CA LEU A 132 11.62 4.91 -8.35
C LEU A 132 11.65 5.68 -7.02
N ALA A 133 10.47 5.82 -6.41
CA ALA A 133 10.31 6.33 -5.05
C ALA A 133 9.70 5.26 -4.15
N GLY A 134 10.03 5.27 -2.87
CA GLY A 134 9.52 4.29 -1.93
C GLY A 134 9.48 4.74 -0.49
N GLY A 135 8.72 4.01 0.32
CA GLY A 135 8.62 4.23 1.76
C GLY A 135 8.08 3.02 2.50
N ALA A 136 8.43 2.89 3.78
CA ALA A 136 7.72 1.98 4.67
C ALA A 136 6.43 2.66 5.13
N VAL A 137 5.27 2.14 4.71
CA VAL A 137 3.98 2.74 4.99
C VAL A 137 3.28 1.96 6.10
N PRO A 138 2.79 2.61 7.17
CA PRO A 138 2.01 1.96 8.22
C PRO A 138 0.83 1.18 7.63
N TYR A 139 0.61 -0.02 8.16
CA TYR A 139 -0.47 -0.88 7.73
C TYR A 139 -1.41 -1.21 8.89
N SER A 140 -2.70 -1.09 8.64
CA SER A 140 -3.75 -1.47 9.58
C SER A 140 -4.85 -2.26 8.87
N ARG A 141 -5.48 -3.16 9.62
CA ARG A 141 -6.69 -3.83 9.20
C ARG A 141 -7.86 -3.26 9.98
N ILE A 142 -8.85 -2.75 9.27
CA ILE A 142 -10.11 -2.32 9.87
C ILE A 142 -10.88 -3.59 10.20
N THR A 143 -10.89 -3.92 11.49
CA THR A 143 -11.76 -4.99 11.97
C THR A 143 -13.17 -4.43 12.01
N PRO A 144 -14.19 -5.11 11.46
CA PRO A 144 -15.55 -4.67 11.66
C PRO A 144 -15.79 -4.62 13.17
N GLN A 145 -16.11 -3.44 13.68
CA GLN A 145 -16.55 -3.28 15.06
C GLN A 145 -17.79 -4.17 15.17
N ARG A 146 -17.67 -5.30 15.90
CA ARG A 146 -18.86 -6.08 16.25
C ARG A 146 -19.78 -5.09 16.95
N GLU A 147 -20.89 -4.75 16.32
CA GLU A 147 -22.00 -4.10 16.99
C GLU A 147 -22.22 -4.89 18.28
N SER A 148 -22.12 -4.21 19.42
CA SER A 148 -22.49 -4.75 20.71
C SER A 148 -23.95 -5.18 20.63
N ALA A 149 -24.19 -6.42 20.20
CA ALA A 149 -25.49 -7.04 20.22
C ALA A 149 -26.04 -6.91 21.64
N GLY A 150 -27.26 -6.40 21.71
CA GLY A 150 -27.91 -5.89 22.90
C GLY A 150 -27.70 -6.76 24.12
N ARG A 151 -27.15 -6.13 25.16
CA ARG A 151 -27.34 -6.57 26.53
C ARG A 151 -28.81 -6.33 26.88
N THR A 152 -29.68 -7.24 26.45
CA THR A 152 -31.08 -7.29 26.89
C THR A 152 -31.07 -7.57 28.39
N LEU A 153 -31.26 -6.53 29.20
CA LEU A 153 -31.60 -6.65 30.60
C LEU A 153 -32.98 -7.30 30.69
N VAL A 154 -33.00 -8.59 31.02
CA VAL A 154 -34.24 -9.27 31.43
C VAL A 154 -34.51 -8.84 32.87
N THR A 155 -35.34 -7.82 33.05
CA THR A 155 -35.93 -7.50 34.36
C THR A 155 -37.06 -8.49 34.63
N HIS A 156 -36.78 -9.52 35.41
CA HIS A 156 -37.81 -10.32 36.06
C HIS A 156 -38.39 -9.53 37.24
N SER A 157 -39.63 -9.07 37.11
CA SER A 157 -40.45 -8.63 38.25
C SER A 157 -41.08 -9.86 38.92
N PRO A 158 -40.94 -10.05 40.25
CA PRO A 158 -41.73 -11.04 40.97
C PRO A 158 -43.07 -10.43 41.39
N SER A 159 -44.17 -10.98 40.89
CA SER A 159 -45.51 -10.71 41.41
C SER A 159 -45.78 -11.60 42.62
N ARG A 160 -46.24 -10.98 43.72
CA ARG A 160 -46.79 -11.64 44.91
C ARG A 160 -48.25 -12.04 44.67
#